data_AF-A0A8J5FBZ1-F1
#
_entry.id   AF-A0A8J5FBZ1-F1
#
_cell.length_a   1.000
_cell.length_b   1.000
_cell.length_c   1.000
_cell.angle_alpha   90.00
_cell.angle_beta   90.00
_cell.angle_gamma   90.00
#
_symmetry.space_group_name_H-M   'P 1'
#
loop_
_entity.id
_entity.type
_entity.pdbx_description
1 polymer ?
#
loop_
_entity_poly.entity_id
_entity_poly.type
_entity_poly.pdbx_seq_one_letter_code
_entity_poly.pdbx_strand_id
1 'polypeptide(L)'
;MTSAHIIEGAHDDRPLQSNIDRNLKIVLVSEKIAYTLDKTPPKEAHVNATPDELEKLETWSYHNLQARCYMLASMANELQRRFEELVNAKDIHIHLQELYGVQTRSVRHATIKELMTAHIILLSLSSSFDNFVVNFNMNKLEAILEELVDMLANYEATIKKEKSIFLMGSSSRSKKGPKKKGKKRFAPMKKIKPNKPRPT
;
A
#
# COMPACT_ATOMS: atom_id res chain seq x y z
N MET A 1 -30.54 20.63 -31.40
CA MET A 1 -31.00 19.91 -30.20
C MET A 1 -30.51 18.46 -30.26
N THR A 2 -29.23 18.24 -29.97
CA THR A 2 -28.63 16.89 -29.78
C THR A 2 -27.39 17.07 -28.89
N SER A 3 -26.86 16.00 -28.28
CA SER A 3 -25.73 15.99 -27.32
C SER A 3 -26.07 16.41 -25.88
N ALA A 4 -27.00 15.68 -25.25
CA ALA A 4 -27.26 15.71 -23.81
C ALA A 4 -27.56 14.28 -23.27
N HIS A 5 -26.71 13.32 -23.64
CA HIS A 5 -26.73 11.94 -23.15
C HIS A 5 -25.28 11.46 -22.93
N ILE A 6 -25.11 10.45 -22.07
CA ILE A 6 -23.81 9.92 -21.59
C ILE A 6 -23.09 10.84 -20.57
N ILE A 7 -23.74 11.10 -19.42
CA ILE A 7 -23.07 11.03 -18.09
C ILE A 7 -24.07 10.46 -17.06
N GLU A 8 -24.39 9.18 -17.14
CA GLU A 8 -24.94 8.46 -15.99
C GLU A 8 -24.49 6.99 -16.07
N GLY A 9 -23.90 6.46 -15.00
CA GLY A 9 -23.22 5.17 -15.04
C GLY A 9 -22.63 4.72 -13.70
N ALA A 10 -23.35 3.80 -13.04
CA ALA A 10 -22.89 2.84 -12.05
C ALA A 10 -21.89 3.31 -10.96
N HIS A 11 -22.44 3.72 -9.83
CA HIS A 11 -22.08 3.30 -8.46
C HIS A 11 -20.92 2.28 -8.32
N ASP A 12 -19.66 2.74 -8.34
CA ASP A 12 -18.52 2.07 -7.69
C ASP A 12 -17.41 3.09 -7.31
N ASP A 13 -16.67 2.82 -6.24
CA ASP A 13 -16.00 3.87 -5.45
C ASP A 13 -14.54 4.16 -5.88
N ARG A 14 -14.41 4.82 -7.05
CA ARG A 14 -13.18 5.24 -7.77
C ARG A 14 -12.50 4.10 -8.55
N PRO A 15 -12.01 4.36 -9.79
CA PRO A 15 -11.31 5.58 -10.18
C PRO A 15 -11.93 6.38 -11.35
N LEU A 16 -13.02 7.12 -11.08
CA LEU A 16 -13.54 8.13 -12.02
C LEU A 16 -12.53 9.27 -12.31
N GLN A 17 -11.48 9.41 -11.49
CA GLN A 17 -10.61 10.58 -11.44
C GLN A 17 -9.88 10.91 -12.75
N SER A 18 -9.27 9.90 -13.40
CA SER A 18 -8.59 10.07 -14.69
C SER A 18 -9.57 10.25 -15.85
N ASN A 19 -10.85 9.96 -15.62
CA ASN A 19 -11.89 10.07 -16.63
C ASN A 19 -12.55 11.44 -16.58
N ILE A 20 -12.79 12.04 -15.41
CA ILE A 20 -13.47 13.36 -15.32
C ILE A 20 -12.68 14.46 -16.06
N ASP A 21 -11.39 14.68 -15.76
CA ASP A 21 -10.60 15.73 -16.43
C ASP A 21 -10.46 15.47 -17.94
N ARG A 22 -10.21 14.20 -18.32
CA ARG A 22 -10.08 13.79 -19.72
C ARG A 22 -11.38 13.94 -20.51
N ASN A 23 -12.49 13.48 -19.96
CA ASN A 23 -13.81 13.53 -20.61
C ASN A 23 -14.30 14.97 -20.71
N LEU A 24 -14.15 15.77 -19.65
CA LEU A 24 -14.41 17.20 -19.66
C LEU A 24 -13.60 17.87 -20.78
N LYS A 25 -12.29 17.62 -20.86
CA LYS A 25 -11.44 18.19 -21.90
C LYS A 25 -11.84 17.76 -23.31
N ILE A 26 -12.33 16.54 -23.50
CA ILE A 26 -12.92 16.08 -24.77
C ILE A 26 -14.16 16.89 -25.12
N VAL A 27 -15.12 17.03 -24.20
CA VAL A 27 -16.38 17.78 -24.42
C VAL A 27 -16.11 19.26 -24.72
N LEU A 28 -15.28 19.92 -23.90
CA LEU A 28 -14.95 21.34 -24.09
C LEU A 28 -14.18 21.58 -25.41
N VAL A 29 -13.43 20.59 -25.91
CA VAL A 29 -12.75 20.66 -27.22
C VAL A 29 -13.72 20.42 -28.38
N SER A 30 -14.66 19.47 -28.28
CA SER A 30 -15.67 19.26 -29.33
C SER A 30 -16.61 20.47 -29.50
N GLU A 31 -16.99 21.11 -28.38
CA GLU A 31 -17.76 22.35 -28.36
C GLU A 31 -16.91 23.60 -28.68
N LYS A 32 -15.58 23.45 -28.86
CA LYS A 32 -14.59 24.52 -29.14
C LYS A 32 -14.43 25.58 -28.02
N ILE A 33 -15.10 25.41 -26.89
CA ILE A 33 -15.10 26.34 -25.75
C ILE A 33 -13.93 26.18 -24.78
N ALA A 34 -13.08 25.15 -24.92
CA ALA A 34 -11.96 24.85 -24.01
C ALA A 34 -11.00 26.03 -23.72
N TYR A 35 -10.94 27.03 -24.61
CA TYR A 35 -10.13 28.23 -24.41
C TYR A 35 -10.52 29.06 -23.17
N THR A 36 -11.73 28.87 -22.62
CA THR A 36 -12.23 29.56 -21.41
C THR A 36 -11.52 29.12 -20.13
N LEU A 37 -10.82 27.98 -20.16
CA LEU A 37 -9.98 27.52 -19.04
C LEU A 37 -8.61 28.20 -19.04
N ASP A 38 -8.02 28.40 -20.22
CA ASP A 38 -6.66 28.95 -20.36
C ASP A 38 -6.65 30.48 -20.31
N LYS A 39 -7.53 31.14 -21.07
CA LYS A 39 -7.52 32.59 -21.27
C LYS A 39 -8.14 33.31 -20.07
N THR A 40 -7.62 34.49 -19.73
CA THR A 40 -8.31 35.41 -18.82
C THR A 40 -9.63 35.87 -19.46
N PRO A 41 -10.63 36.26 -18.66
CA PRO A 41 -11.78 36.99 -19.17
C PRO A 41 -11.34 38.22 -19.99
N PRO A 42 -12.06 38.60 -21.06
CA PRO A 42 -11.93 39.92 -21.63
C PRO A 42 -12.18 40.95 -20.53
N LYS A 43 -11.43 42.05 -20.54
CA LYS A 43 -11.72 43.16 -19.63
C LYS A 43 -13.13 43.70 -19.93
N GLU A 44 -13.84 44.10 -18.88
CA GLU A 44 -15.18 44.68 -19.01
C GLU A 44 -15.17 45.86 -19.99
N ALA A 45 -16.25 45.97 -20.75
CA ALA A 45 -16.46 47.06 -21.70
C ALA A 45 -16.40 48.42 -20.98
N HIS A 46 -15.38 49.23 -21.26
CA HIS A 46 -15.41 50.64 -20.90
C HIS A 46 -16.59 51.33 -21.62
N VAL A 47 -17.00 52.49 -21.11
CA VAL A 47 -18.18 53.27 -21.58
C VAL A 47 -18.18 53.57 -23.09
N ASN A 48 -17.02 53.49 -23.75
CA ASN A 48 -16.82 53.73 -25.19
C ASN A 48 -16.52 52.45 -26.00
N ALA A 49 -16.85 51.25 -25.50
CA ALA A 49 -16.57 50.00 -26.20
C ALA A 49 -17.28 49.90 -27.56
N THR A 50 -16.61 49.31 -28.54
CA THR A 50 -17.15 49.07 -29.88
C THR A 50 -18.15 47.90 -29.90
N PRO A 51 -19.06 47.82 -30.90
CA PRO A 51 -19.96 46.67 -31.04
C PRO A 51 -19.22 45.33 -31.10
N ASP A 52 -18.11 45.28 -31.84
CA ASP A 52 -17.22 44.13 -31.98
C ASP A 52 -16.60 43.67 -30.64
N GLU A 53 -16.33 44.61 -29.72
CA GLU A 53 -15.84 44.29 -28.37
C GLU A 53 -16.95 43.76 -27.47
N LEU A 54 -18.19 44.25 -27.63
CA LEU A 54 -19.36 43.78 -26.90
C LEU A 54 -19.77 42.37 -27.33
N GLU A 55 -19.90 42.10 -28.64
CA GLU A 55 -20.19 40.77 -29.20
C GLU A 55 -19.17 39.73 -28.70
N LYS A 56 -17.89 40.11 -28.65
CA LYS A 56 -16.78 39.29 -28.16
C LYS A 56 -16.85 39.03 -26.65
N LEU A 57 -17.34 39.99 -25.86
CA LEU A 57 -17.57 39.84 -24.42
C LEU A 57 -18.78 38.92 -24.15
N GLU A 58 -19.89 39.11 -24.87
CA GLU A 58 -21.07 38.25 -24.78
C GLU A 58 -20.75 36.81 -25.20
N THR A 59 -20.05 36.64 -26.33
CA THR A 59 -19.59 35.32 -26.81
C THR A 59 -18.68 34.63 -25.79
N TRP A 60 -17.77 35.38 -25.15
CA TRP A 60 -16.95 34.82 -24.07
C TRP A 60 -17.79 34.41 -22.86
N SER A 61 -18.74 35.25 -22.44
CA SER A 61 -19.64 34.98 -21.32
C SER A 61 -20.49 33.72 -21.56
N TYR A 62 -21.05 33.58 -22.76
CA TYR A 62 -21.82 32.41 -23.17
C TYR A 62 -20.98 31.12 -23.14
N HIS A 63 -19.79 31.12 -23.74
CA HIS A 63 -18.90 29.95 -23.71
C HIS A 63 -18.35 29.64 -22.31
N ASN A 64 -18.15 30.66 -21.46
CA ASN A 64 -17.79 30.46 -20.04
C ASN A 64 -18.94 29.80 -19.27
N LEU A 65 -20.18 30.26 -19.46
CA LEU A 65 -21.37 29.65 -18.85
C LEU A 65 -21.55 28.19 -19.33
N GLN A 66 -21.45 27.94 -20.64
CA GLN A 66 -21.55 26.59 -21.20
C GLN A 66 -20.47 25.66 -20.62
N ALA A 67 -19.23 26.15 -20.50
CA ALA A 67 -18.14 25.39 -19.88
C ALA A 67 -18.42 25.07 -18.41
N ARG A 68 -18.88 26.05 -17.61
CA ARG A 68 -19.30 25.83 -16.21
C ARG A 68 -20.39 24.76 -16.09
N CYS A 69 -21.39 24.79 -16.98
CA CYS A 69 -22.47 23.80 -17.00
C CYS A 69 -21.94 22.38 -17.23
N TYR A 70 -21.07 22.17 -18.23
CA TYR A 70 -20.45 20.84 -18.42
C TYR A 70 -19.56 20.42 -17.24
N MET A 71 -18.82 21.35 -16.65
CA MET A 71 -17.98 21.07 -15.48
C MET A 71 -18.81 20.61 -14.30
N LEU A 72 -19.82 21.40 -13.90
CA LEU A 72 -20.68 21.10 -12.75
C LEU A 72 -21.51 19.82 -12.97
N ALA A 73 -22.03 19.59 -14.19
CA ALA A 73 -22.75 18.35 -14.53
C ALA A 73 -21.85 17.10 -14.61
N SER A 74 -20.52 17.26 -14.71
CA SER A 74 -19.54 16.16 -14.67
C SER A 74 -19.06 15.82 -13.26
N MET A 75 -19.59 16.46 -12.22
CA MET A 75 -19.16 16.29 -10.83
C MET A 75 -20.18 15.56 -9.96
N ALA A 76 -19.67 14.92 -8.91
CA ALA A 76 -20.52 14.47 -7.81
C ALA A 76 -21.06 15.69 -7.01
N ASN A 77 -22.29 15.56 -6.48
CA ASN A 77 -23.03 16.61 -5.75
C ASN A 77 -22.20 17.42 -4.74
N GLU A 78 -21.27 16.77 -4.02
CA GLU A 78 -20.43 17.42 -3.01
C GLU A 78 -19.43 18.43 -3.60
N LEU A 79 -18.91 18.16 -4.80
CA LEU A 79 -18.01 19.08 -5.51
C LEU A 79 -18.80 20.12 -6.30
N GLN A 80 -19.95 19.75 -6.85
CA GLN A 80 -20.85 20.67 -7.54
C GLN A 80 -21.23 21.86 -6.63
N ARG A 81 -21.72 21.59 -5.41
CA ARG A 81 -22.07 22.64 -4.43
C ARG A 81 -20.90 23.56 -4.08
N ARG A 82 -19.68 23.02 -3.95
CA ARG A 82 -18.47 23.77 -3.60
C ARG A 82 -18.02 24.75 -4.70
N PHE A 83 -18.47 24.55 -5.94
CA PHE A 83 -18.04 25.31 -7.11
C PHE A 83 -19.18 26.02 -7.85
N GLU A 84 -20.42 25.90 -7.37
CA GLU A 84 -21.61 26.54 -7.96
C GLU A 84 -21.52 28.07 -7.94
N GLU A 85 -20.94 28.65 -6.88
CA GLU A 85 -20.71 30.09 -6.72
C GLU A 85 -19.55 30.64 -7.59
N LEU A 86 -18.66 29.79 -8.12
CA LEU A 86 -17.49 30.25 -8.89
C LEU A 86 -17.88 30.70 -10.29
N VAL A 87 -17.74 32.00 -10.58
CA VAL A 87 -18.25 32.66 -11.80
C VAL A 87 -17.50 32.28 -13.08
N ASN A 88 -16.25 31.78 -13.00
CA ASN A 88 -15.46 31.41 -14.18
C ASN A 88 -15.16 29.90 -14.22
N ALA A 89 -15.29 29.29 -15.41
CA ALA A 89 -14.88 27.91 -15.66
C ALA A 89 -13.39 27.67 -15.32
N LYS A 90 -12.56 28.69 -15.53
CA LYS A 90 -11.13 28.70 -15.17
C LYS A 90 -10.87 28.47 -13.68
N ASP A 91 -11.62 29.13 -12.80
CA ASP A 91 -11.39 29.05 -11.35
C ASP A 91 -11.78 27.66 -10.83
N ILE A 92 -12.88 27.11 -11.35
CA ILE A 92 -13.28 25.71 -11.14
C ILE A 92 -12.16 24.77 -11.61
N HIS A 93 -11.56 25.00 -12.78
CA HIS A 93 -10.51 24.14 -13.32
C HIS A 93 -9.24 24.15 -12.47
N ILE A 94 -8.84 25.33 -11.98
CA ILE A 94 -7.70 25.48 -11.05
C ILE A 94 -7.96 24.69 -9.77
N HIS A 95 -9.10 24.86 -9.11
CA HIS A 95 -9.39 24.14 -7.87
C HIS A 95 -9.54 22.63 -8.05
N LEU A 96 -10.06 22.15 -9.19
CA LEU A 96 -10.03 20.72 -9.54
C LEU A 96 -8.58 20.22 -9.68
N GLN A 97 -7.71 20.95 -10.38
CA GLN A 97 -6.29 20.61 -10.50
C GLN A 97 -5.56 20.62 -9.16
N GLU A 98 -5.90 21.54 -8.25
CA GLU A 98 -5.32 21.60 -6.90
C GLU A 98 -5.75 20.40 -6.05
N LEU A 99 -7.06 20.19 -5.87
CA LEU A 99 -7.59 19.09 -5.06
C LEU A 99 -7.07 17.72 -5.54
N TYR A 100 -7.17 17.46 -6.84
CA TYR A 100 -6.79 16.17 -7.41
C TYR A 100 -5.28 16.05 -7.65
N GLY A 101 -4.58 17.15 -7.86
CA GLY A 101 -3.11 17.18 -7.89
C GLY A 101 -2.52 16.83 -6.52
N VAL A 102 -3.07 17.37 -5.43
CA VAL A 102 -2.70 16.99 -4.06
C VAL A 102 -3.02 15.52 -3.80
N GLN A 103 -4.25 15.06 -4.12
CA GLN A 103 -4.64 13.65 -3.91
C GLN A 103 -3.74 12.67 -4.69
N THR A 104 -3.43 12.97 -5.95
CA THR A 104 -2.58 12.13 -6.81
C THR A 104 -1.13 12.09 -6.31
N ARG A 105 -0.59 13.22 -5.83
CA ARG A 105 0.73 13.27 -5.19
C ARG A 105 0.73 12.47 -3.88
N SER A 106 -0.31 12.59 -3.06
CA SER A 106 -0.44 11.90 -1.77
C SER A 106 -0.47 10.38 -1.94
N VAL A 107 -1.35 9.85 -2.81
CA VAL A 107 -1.45 8.40 -3.10
C VAL A 107 -0.12 7.87 -3.63
N ARG A 108 0.50 8.57 -4.59
CA ARG A 108 1.81 8.18 -5.14
C ARG A 108 2.90 8.15 -4.07
N HIS A 109 2.91 9.11 -3.14
CA HIS A 109 3.86 9.12 -2.02
C HIS A 109 3.61 7.96 -1.05
N ALA A 110 2.36 7.58 -0.78
CA ALA A 110 2.03 6.42 0.05
C ALA A 110 2.54 5.12 -0.59
N THR A 111 2.17 4.85 -1.84
CA THR A 111 2.61 3.63 -2.57
C THR A 111 4.13 3.55 -2.70
N ILE A 112 4.81 4.66 -3.02
CA ILE A 112 6.29 4.68 -3.06
C ILE A 112 6.88 4.41 -1.67
N LYS A 113 6.32 5.00 -0.61
CA LYS A 113 6.79 4.77 0.77
C LYS A 113 6.63 3.31 1.18
N GLU A 114 5.50 2.67 0.87
CA GLU A 114 5.23 1.27 1.18
C GLU A 114 6.19 0.34 0.44
N LEU A 115 6.34 0.51 -0.89
CA LEU A 115 7.27 -0.28 -1.70
C LEU A 115 8.73 -0.13 -1.23
N MET A 116 9.17 1.10 -0.94
CA MET A 116 10.50 1.36 -0.39
C MET A 116 10.68 0.75 1.00
N THR A 117 9.65 0.78 1.85
CA THR A 117 9.69 0.18 3.20
C THR A 117 9.77 -1.35 3.11
N ALA A 118 8.97 -1.98 2.24
CA ALA A 118 9.04 -3.42 1.98
C ALA A 118 10.43 -3.85 1.46
N HIS A 119 10.99 -3.09 0.52
CA HIS A 119 12.33 -3.34 -0.01
C HIS A 119 13.43 -3.19 1.06
N ILE A 120 13.37 -2.13 1.88
CA ILE A 120 14.31 -1.93 3.00
C ILE A 120 14.20 -3.07 4.03
N ILE A 121 12.99 -3.53 4.35
CA ILE A 121 12.78 -4.69 5.25
C ILE A 121 13.49 -5.92 4.67
N LEU A 122 13.20 -6.30 3.41
CA LEU A 122 13.79 -7.47 2.75
C LEU A 122 15.32 -7.43 2.71
N LEU A 123 15.91 -6.26 2.44
CA LEU A 123 17.37 -6.05 2.45
C LEU A 123 17.99 -6.07 3.87
N SER A 124 17.19 -5.86 4.91
CA SER A 124 17.66 -5.80 6.31
C SER A 124 17.52 -7.13 7.07
N LEU A 125 17.04 -8.18 6.41
CA LEU A 125 16.87 -9.50 7.04
C LEU A 125 18.23 -10.20 7.23
N SER A 126 18.37 -10.93 8.34
CA SER A 126 19.53 -11.81 8.56
C SER A 126 19.48 -13.05 7.64
N SER A 127 20.63 -13.66 7.35
CA SER A 127 20.74 -14.82 6.44
C SER A 127 19.95 -16.08 6.84
N SER A 128 19.39 -16.15 8.05
CA SER A 128 18.34 -17.16 8.36
C SER A 128 17.08 -17.01 7.49
N PHE A 129 16.91 -15.89 6.78
CA PHE A 129 15.78 -15.57 5.91
C PHE A 129 16.12 -15.61 4.41
N ASP A 130 17.33 -16.00 3.98
CA ASP A 130 17.71 -15.99 2.56
C ASP A 130 16.74 -16.80 1.69
N ASN A 131 16.34 -17.99 2.16
CA ASN A 131 15.32 -18.82 1.51
C ASN A 131 13.95 -18.12 1.40
N PHE A 132 13.57 -17.30 2.39
CA PHE A 132 12.34 -16.51 2.34
C PHE A 132 12.46 -15.38 1.31
N VAL A 133 13.57 -14.64 1.30
CA VAL A 133 13.79 -13.53 0.34
C VAL A 133 13.77 -14.04 -1.10
N VAL A 134 14.46 -15.16 -1.38
CA VAL A 134 14.43 -15.80 -2.70
C VAL A 134 13.01 -16.26 -3.05
N ASN A 135 12.31 -16.93 -2.12
CA ASN A 135 10.95 -17.41 -2.37
C ASN A 135 9.94 -16.26 -2.55
N PHE A 136 10.08 -15.16 -1.82
CA PHE A 136 9.23 -13.97 -1.93
C PHE A 136 9.44 -13.28 -3.28
N ASN A 137 10.70 -12.98 -3.64
CA ASN A 137 11.06 -12.34 -4.90
C ASN A 137 10.60 -13.14 -6.14
N MET A 138 10.53 -14.48 -6.03
CA MET A 138 10.10 -15.37 -7.12
C MET A 138 8.58 -15.58 -7.21
N ASN A 139 7.81 -15.35 -6.13
CA ASN A 139 6.38 -15.72 -6.08
C ASN A 139 5.40 -14.59 -5.69
N LYS A 140 5.86 -13.50 -5.07
CA LYS A 140 5.00 -12.39 -4.59
C LYS A 140 5.72 -11.04 -4.68
N LEU A 141 5.75 -10.45 -5.87
CA LEU A 141 6.15 -9.04 -6.04
C LEU A 141 5.05 -8.02 -5.71
N GLU A 142 3.79 -8.48 -5.62
CA GLU A 142 2.59 -7.64 -5.42
C GLU A 142 2.06 -7.66 -3.96
N ALA A 143 2.83 -8.20 -3.00
CA ALA A 143 2.39 -8.28 -1.61
C ALA A 143 2.35 -6.88 -0.96
N ILE A 144 1.22 -6.54 -0.34
CA ILE A 144 1.07 -5.34 0.49
C ILE A 144 2.00 -5.44 1.70
N LEU A 145 2.48 -4.31 2.22
CA LEU A 145 3.44 -4.24 3.34
C LEU A 145 2.99 -5.04 4.58
N GLU A 146 1.68 -5.07 4.87
CA GLU A 146 1.10 -5.82 5.98
C GLU A 146 1.24 -7.35 5.76
N GLU A 147 0.92 -7.85 4.56
CA GLU A 147 1.14 -9.27 4.22
C GLU A 147 2.62 -9.68 4.34
N LEU A 148 3.55 -8.80 3.95
CA LEU A 148 4.98 -9.08 4.08
C LEU A 148 5.38 -9.26 5.56
N VAL A 149 4.88 -8.41 6.46
CA VAL A 149 5.15 -8.51 7.90
C VAL A 149 4.56 -9.80 8.48
N ASP A 150 3.32 -10.15 8.14
CA ASP A 150 2.69 -11.40 8.58
C ASP A 150 3.40 -12.65 8.04
N MET A 151 3.81 -12.65 6.76
CA MET A 151 4.56 -13.76 6.17
C MET A 151 5.93 -13.92 6.84
N LEU A 152 6.61 -12.82 7.19
CA LEU A 152 7.87 -12.86 7.94
C LEU A 152 7.71 -13.40 9.37
N ALA A 153 6.67 -12.96 10.09
CA ALA A 153 6.38 -13.43 11.45
C ALA A 153 6.08 -14.94 11.48
N ASN A 154 5.28 -15.43 10.54
CA ASN A 154 4.97 -16.85 10.40
C ASN A 154 6.22 -17.68 10.04
N TYR A 155 7.05 -17.18 9.12
CA TYR A 155 8.28 -17.87 8.71
C TYR A 155 9.32 -17.93 9.85
N GLU A 156 9.48 -16.86 10.63
CA GLU A 156 10.34 -16.87 11.82
C GLU A 156 9.86 -17.92 12.86
N ALA A 157 8.54 -18.04 13.05
CA ALA A 157 7.95 -19.04 13.93
C ALA A 157 8.22 -20.49 13.45
N THR A 158 8.33 -20.74 12.15
CA THR A 158 8.77 -22.05 11.63
C THR A 158 10.26 -22.31 11.90
N ILE A 159 11.15 -21.35 11.65
CA ILE A 159 12.59 -21.49 11.95
C ILE A 159 12.85 -21.78 13.44
N LYS A 160 12.12 -21.08 14.34
CA LYS A 160 12.24 -21.28 15.79
C LYS A 160 11.87 -22.72 16.20
N LYS A 161 10.83 -23.30 15.59
CA LYS A 161 10.43 -24.71 15.82
C LYS A 161 11.47 -25.68 15.26
N GLU A 162 11.94 -25.46 14.04
CA GLU A 162 12.91 -26.34 13.38
C GLU A 162 14.26 -26.39 14.10
N LYS A 163 14.80 -25.24 14.52
CA LYS A 163 16.00 -25.15 15.36
C LYS A 163 15.82 -25.87 16.71
N SER A 164 14.63 -25.79 17.32
CA SER A 164 14.31 -26.53 18.55
C SER A 164 14.30 -28.05 18.36
N ILE A 165 13.70 -28.54 17.26
CA ILE A 165 13.68 -29.97 16.91
C ILE A 165 15.11 -30.50 16.67
N PHE A 166 15.92 -29.76 15.92
CA PHE A 166 17.30 -30.15 15.61
C PHE A 166 18.20 -30.26 16.86
N LEU A 167 18.08 -29.31 17.78
CA LEU A 167 18.79 -29.34 19.06
C LEU A 167 18.34 -30.52 19.94
N MET A 168 17.06 -30.89 19.91
CA MET A 168 16.53 -32.00 20.70
C MET A 168 16.92 -33.39 20.15
N GLY A 169 17.26 -33.49 18.87
CA GLY A 169 17.82 -34.72 18.27
C GLY A 169 19.25 -35.04 18.72
N SER A 170 20.00 -34.05 19.20
CA SER A 170 21.45 -34.18 19.48
C SER A 170 21.78 -34.78 20.87
N SER A 171 20.96 -35.71 21.36
CA SER A 171 21.16 -36.39 22.65
C SER A 171 21.90 -37.72 22.50
N SER A 172 23.22 -37.72 22.73
CA SER A 172 24.07 -38.92 22.67
C SER A 172 23.76 -39.90 23.81
N ARG A 173 22.82 -40.82 23.55
CA ARG A 173 22.20 -41.73 24.53
C ARG A 173 23.17 -42.81 25.04
N SER A 174 24.07 -42.45 25.95
CA SER A 174 25.00 -43.41 26.58
C SER A 174 24.25 -44.52 27.34
N LYS A 175 24.42 -45.77 26.89
CA LYS A 175 23.72 -46.95 27.43
C LYS A 175 24.33 -47.37 28.78
N LYS A 176 23.82 -46.83 29.89
CA LYS A 176 24.08 -47.42 31.23
C LYS A 176 23.35 -48.77 31.35
N GLY A 177 24.12 -49.85 31.49
CA GLY A 177 23.60 -51.20 31.70
C GLY A 177 22.87 -51.38 33.05
N PRO A 178 21.96 -52.36 33.17
CA PRO A 178 21.06 -52.48 34.33
C PRO A 178 21.75 -53.07 35.56
N LYS A 179 21.72 -52.34 36.69
CA LYS A 179 22.15 -52.85 38.00
C LYS A 179 21.06 -53.76 38.61
N LYS A 180 21.32 -55.07 38.72
CA LYS A 180 20.54 -55.98 39.58
C LYS A 180 20.71 -55.57 41.06
N LYS A 181 19.68 -55.77 41.89
CA LYS A 181 19.61 -55.22 43.26
C LYS A 181 19.21 -56.28 44.31
N GLY A 182 20.16 -56.61 45.20
CA GLY A 182 19.88 -57.00 46.59
C GLY A 182 19.75 -58.48 46.97
N LYS A 183 20.54 -58.88 47.98
CA LYS A 183 20.07 -59.61 49.19
C LYS A 183 20.98 -59.24 50.38
N LYS A 184 20.61 -59.60 51.61
CA LYS A 184 21.04 -58.95 52.87
C LYS A 184 22.05 -59.76 53.70
N ARG A 185 22.99 -59.03 54.35
CA ARG A 185 23.69 -59.28 55.64
C ARG A 185 24.52 -60.57 55.79
N PHE A 186 25.75 -60.44 56.31
CA PHE A 186 26.10 -60.81 57.69
C PHE A 186 27.42 -60.10 58.11
N ALA A 187 27.87 -60.28 59.36
CA ALA A 187 28.91 -59.47 60.03
C ALA A 187 30.23 -60.27 60.24
N PRO A 188 31.33 -59.68 60.78
CA PRO A 188 32.71 -60.11 60.49
C PRO A 188 33.25 -61.24 61.37
N MET A 189 34.34 -61.88 60.91
CA MET A 189 35.16 -62.82 61.69
C MET A 189 36.66 -62.46 61.61
N LYS A 190 37.40 -62.89 62.63
CA LYS A 190 38.77 -62.43 62.95
C LYS A 190 39.85 -63.20 62.19
N LYS A 191 41.03 -62.59 62.04
CA LYS A 191 42.27 -63.33 61.72
C LYS A 191 42.64 -64.23 62.90
N ILE A 192 42.99 -65.48 62.64
CA ILE A 192 43.64 -66.38 63.60
C ILE A 192 44.92 -66.96 62.97
N LYS A 193 46.01 -66.88 63.72
CA LYS A 193 47.26 -67.66 63.62
C LYS A 193 47.48 -68.29 65.02
N PRO A 194 48.41 -69.26 65.23
CA PRO A 194 49.30 -69.95 64.28
C PRO A 194 49.18 -71.50 64.35
N ASN A 195 50.03 -72.24 63.62
CA ASN A 195 50.99 -73.15 64.29
C ASN A 195 52.10 -73.72 63.38
N LYS A 196 53.23 -74.03 64.03
CA LYS A 196 54.31 -74.99 63.66
C LYS A 196 54.16 -76.20 64.64
N PRO A 197 54.99 -77.28 64.65
CA PRO A 197 56.22 -77.60 63.90
C PRO A 197 55.96 -78.83 62.97
N ARG A 198 56.74 -79.91 62.76
CA ARG A 198 58.06 -80.41 63.24
C ARG A 198 58.81 -81.12 62.06
N PRO A 199 59.66 -82.19 62.14
CA PRO A 199 60.83 -82.26 61.23
C PRO A 199 61.00 -83.56 60.41
N THR A 200 61.92 -83.54 59.46
CA THR A 200 63.17 -84.34 59.56
C THR A 200 64.30 -83.59 58.87
#